data_AF-A0A3M7QPV3-F1
#
_entry.id   AF-A0A3M7QPV3-F1
#
_cell.length_a   1.000
_cell.length_b   1.000
_cell.length_c   1.000
_cell.angle_alpha   90.00
_cell.angle_beta   90.00
_cell.angle_gamma   90.00
#
_symmetry.space_group_name_H-M   'P 1'
#
loop_
_entity.id
_entity.type
_entity.pdbx_description
1 polymer ?
#
loop_
_entity_poly.entity_id
_entity_poly.type
_entity_poly.pdbx_seq_one_letter_code
_entity_poly.pdbx_strand_id
1 'polypeptide(L)'
;MLACYVSQKVWDKYLPKLAFAYNTAVHHTTGLTPFEVIYGRKPKLPVDMLFPAPDLDLNLDLLSYSSIVRADILRCYETVAQNADVKVSKFKFYADRNVRPFGYALGDRVYLLKQAERVKETES
;
A
#
# COMPACT_ATOMS: atom_id res chain seq x y z
N MET A 1 -7.58 -8.09 9.73
CA MET A 1 -8.82 -7.27 9.81
C MET A 1 -10.00 -7.82 9.02
N LEU A 2 -9.83 -8.61 7.94
CA LEU A 2 -10.97 -9.14 7.15
C LEU A 2 -11.76 -10.27 7.82
N ALA A 3 -11.13 -11.06 8.70
CA ALA A 3 -11.79 -12.19 9.38
C ALA A 3 -12.94 -11.77 10.33
N CYS A 4 -12.98 -10.50 10.74
CA CYS A 4 -14.01 -9.98 11.63
C CYS A 4 -15.22 -9.39 10.86
N TYR A 5 -15.12 -9.22 9.55
CA TYR A 5 -16.11 -8.49 8.74
C TYR A 5 -16.85 -9.36 7.72
N VAL A 6 -16.38 -10.59 7.48
CA VAL A 6 -17.01 -11.51 6.53
C VAL A 6 -17.22 -12.86 7.21
N SER A 7 -18.43 -13.40 7.11
CA SER A 7 -18.72 -14.79 7.45
C SER A 7 -17.67 -15.69 6.78
N GLN A 8 -17.06 -16.59 7.57
CA GLN A 8 -16.16 -17.70 7.20
C GLN A 8 -16.23 -18.19 5.74
N LYS A 9 -17.45 -18.25 5.23
CA LYS A 9 -17.87 -19.07 4.10
C LYS A 9 -17.96 -18.35 2.76
N VAL A 10 -17.75 -17.03 2.67
CA VAL A 10 -18.02 -16.26 1.42
C VAL A 10 -16.97 -15.21 1.05
N TRP A 11 -15.82 -15.19 1.74
CA TRP A 11 -14.78 -14.16 1.54
C TRP A 11 -14.18 -14.15 0.12
N ASP A 12 -14.13 -15.31 -0.51
CA ASP A 12 -13.66 -15.55 -1.87
C ASP A 12 -14.48 -14.74 -2.90
N LYS A 13 -15.81 -14.65 -2.72
CA LYS A 13 -16.68 -13.88 -3.62
C LYS A 13 -16.43 -12.38 -3.57
N TYR A 14 -15.92 -11.87 -2.45
CA TYR A 14 -15.59 -10.46 -2.26
C TYR A 14 -14.16 -10.13 -2.67
N LEU A 15 -13.29 -11.13 -2.87
CA LEU A 15 -11.89 -10.94 -3.19
C LEU A 15 -11.66 -10.06 -4.43
N PRO A 16 -12.38 -10.22 -5.56
CA PRO A 16 -12.19 -9.35 -6.73
C PRO A 16 -12.53 -7.89 -6.44
N LYS A 17 -13.59 -7.64 -5.64
CA LYS A 17 -14.01 -6.29 -5.26
C LYS A 17 -13.00 -5.62 -4.35
N LEU A 18 -12.47 -6.38 -3.38
CA LEU A 18 -11.41 -5.94 -2.48
C LEU A 18 -10.11 -5.65 -3.22
N ALA A 19 -9.70 -6.53 -4.14
CA ALA A 19 -8.52 -6.32 -4.97
C ALA A 19 -8.65 -5.06 -5.81
N PHE A 20 -9.81 -4.83 -6.43
CA PHE A 20 -10.08 -3.61 -7.19
C PHE A 20 -10.03 -2.37 -6.30
N ALA A 21 -10.71 -2.37 -5.16
CA ALA A 21 -10.69 -1.26 -4.21
C ALA A 21 -9.26 -0.96 -3.71
N TYR A 22 -8.48 -2.00 -3.42
CA TYR A 22 -7.08 -1.85 -3.02
C TYR A 22 -6.21 -1.28 -4.14
N ASN A 23 -6.36 -1.78 -5.37
CA ASN A 23 -5.57 -1.33 -6.51
C ASN A 23 -5.89 0.10 -6.96
N THR A 24 -7.08 0.61 -6.65
CA THR A 24 -7.57 1.94 -7.04
C THR A 24 -7.52 2.96 -5.91
N ALA A 25 -7.29 2.54 -4.67
CA ALA A 25 -7.14 3.44 -3.53
C ALA A 25 -5.70 3.92 -3.38
N VAL A 26 -5.56 5.21 -3.02
CA VAL A 26 -4.24 5.80 -2.76
C VAL A 26 -3.64 5.18 -1.51
N HIS A 27 -2.44 4.62 -1.63
CA HIS A 27 -1.77 4.00 -0.50
C HIS A 27 -0.97 5.03 0.31
N HIS A 28 -1.14 5.02 1.63
CA HIS A 28 -0.64 6.07 2.53
C HIS A 28 0.88 6.29 2.48
N THR A 29 1.66 5.23 2.27
CA THR A 29 3.13 5.30 2.23
C THR A 29 3.65 5.81 0.90
N THR A 30 3.02 5.38 -0.21
CA THR A 30 3.50 5.67 -1.57
C THR A 30 2.89 6.96 -2.13
N GLY A 31 1.74 7.39 -1.62
CA GLY A 31 1.00 8.54 -2.14
C GLY A 31 0.34 8.30 -3.50
N LEU A 32 0.46 7.08 -4.04
CA LEU A 32 -0.09 6.65 -5.33
C LEU A 32 -0.91 5.38 -5.15
N THR A 33 -1.79 5.09 -6.10
CA THR A 33 -2.51 3.82 -6.14
C THR A 33 -1.56 2.68 -6.57
N PRO A 34 -1.73 1.44 -6.07
CA PRO A 34 -0.92 0.30 -6.53
C PRO A 34 -0.99 0.09 -8.04
N PHE A 35 -2.14 0.39 -8.66
CA PHE A 35 -2.30 0.32 -10.12
C PHE A 35 -1.40 1.32 -10.84
N GLU A 36 -1.37 2.58 -10.40
CA GLU A 36 -0.51 3.61 -11.00
C GLU A 36 0.97 3.24 -10.91
N VAL A 37 1.41 2.69 -9.79
CA VAL A 37 2.82 2.29 -9.61
C VAL A 37 3.24 1.21 -10.61
N ILE A 38 2.35 0.27 -10.94
CA ILE A 38 2.65 -0.84 -11.85
C ILE A 38 2.52 -0.40 -13.32
N TYR A 39 1.48 0.37 -13.64
CA TYR A 39 1.11 0.66 -15.03
C TYR A 39 1.46 2.08 -15.50
N GLY A 40 1.96 2.95 -14.61
CA GLY A 40 2.28 4.35 -14.91
C GLY A 40 1.07 5.18 -15.29
N ARG A 41 -0.15 4.73 -15.02
CA ARG A 41 -1.36 5.48 -15.39
C ARG A 41 -2.48 5.22 -14.42
N LYS A 42 -3.42 6.16 -14.36
CA LYS A 42 -4.63 6.00 -13.55
C LYS A 42 -5.47 4.82 -14.04
N PRO A 43 -6.06 4.04 -13.12
CA PRO A 43 -7.04 3.02 -13.49
C PRO A 43 -8.23 3.71 -14.17
N LYS A 44 -8.68 3.16 -15.31
CA LYS A 44 -9.92 3.61 -15.95
C LYS A 44 -11.08 2.92 -15.27
N LEU A 45 -11.87 3.66 -14.52
CA LEU A 45 -13.04 3.18 -13.80
C LEU A 45 -14.27 3.21 -14.72
N PRO A 46 -15.31 2.41 -14.45
CA PRO A 46 -16.57 2.47 -15.20
C PRO A 46 -17.18 3.87 -15.23
N VAL A 47 -17.01 4.65 -14.16
CA VAL A 47 -17.47 6.05 -14.10
C VAL A 47 -16.73 6.96 -15.08
N ASP A 48 -15.45 6.69 -15.35
CA ASP A 48 -14.65 7.46 -16.31
C ASP A 48 -15.05 7.18 -17.76
N MET A 49 -15.71 6.05 -18.03
CA MET A 49 -16.32 5.78 -19.34
C MET A 49 -17.64 6.54 -19.54
N LEU A 50 -18.41 6.73 -18.46
CA LEU A 50 -19.64 7.51 -18.49
C LEU A 50 -19.36 9.02 -18.58
N PHE A 51 -18.25 9.45 -18.00
CA PHE A 51 -17.79 10.84 -18.00
C PHE A 51 -16.34 10.90 -18.50
N PRO A 52 -16.13 10.78 -19.82
CA PRO A 52 -14.78 10.78 -20.40
C PRO A 52 -14.08 12.11 -20.10
N ALA A 53 -12.92 12.02 -19.44
CA ALA A 53 -12.01 13.15 -19.30
C ALA A 53 -11.46 13.56 -20.68
N PRO A 54 -11.19 14.85 -20.92
CA PRO A 54 -10.68 15.36 -22.19
C PRO A 54 -9.25 14.89 -22.53
N ASP A 55 -8.60 14.16 -21.63
CA ASP A 55 -7.15 13.92 -21.63
C ASP A 55 -6.68 12.79 -22.58
N LEU A 56 -7.59 12.10 -23.28
CA LEU A 56 -7.22 11.00 -24.15
C LEU A 56 -7.05 11.49 -25.60
N ASP A 57 -5.81 11.78 -26.00
CA ASP A 57 -5.49 12.02 -27.40
C ASP A 57 -5.53 10.69 -28.17
N LEU A 58 -6.65 10.44 -28.86
CA LEU A 58 -6.87 9.21 -29.62
C LEU A 58 -5.96 9.08 -30.86
N ASN A 59 -5.23 10.13 -31.24
CA ASN A 59 -4.37 10.13 -32.43
C ASN A 59 -2.91 9.78 -32.14
N LEU A 60 -2.61 9.24 -30.96
CA LEU A 60 -1.24 8.97 -30.55
C LEU A 60 -0.68 7.70 -31.22
N ASP A 61 0.45 7.83 -31.90
CA ASP A 61 1.19 6.67 -32.42
C ASP A 61 1.72 5.77 -31.28
N LEU A 62 1.91 4.48 -31.59
CA LEU A 62 2.35 3.45 -30.65
C LEU A 62 3.71 3.79 -30.02
N LEU A 63 4.66 4.33 -30.79
CA LEU A 63 5.98 4.70 -30.26
C LEU A 63 5.85 5.85 -29.26
N SER A 64 5.10 6.88 -29.62
CA SER A 64 4.80 8.02 -28.75
C SER A 64 4.10 7.55 -27.46
N TYR A 65 3.08 6.71 -27.56
CA TYR A 65 2.39 6.14 -26.40
C TYR A 65 3.33 5.36 -25.48
N SER A 66 4.17 4.48 -26.03
CA SER A 66 5.13 3.69 -25.23
C SER A 66 6.13 4.58 -24.48
N SER A 67 6.55 5.69 -25.10
CA SER A 67 7.47 6.65 -24.49
C SER A 67 6.84 7.39 -23.31
N ILE A 68 5.56 7.76 -23.43
CA ILE A 68 4.79 8.43 -22.37
C ILE A 68 4.60 7.49 -21.19
N VAL A 69 4.10 6.28 -21.43
CA VAL A 69 3.90 5.28 -20.38
C VAL A 69 5.22 4.97 -19.67
N ARG A 70 6.33 4.86 -20.40
CA ARG A 70 7.65 4.65 -19.80
C ARG A 70 8.05 5.82 -18.90
N ALA A 71 7.85 7.05 -19.36
CA ALA A 71 8.15 8.24 -18.58
C ALA A 71 7.29 8.31 -17.31
N ASP A 72 6.01 7.97 -17.41
CA ASP A 72 5.11 7.95 -16.26
C ASP A 72 5.49 6.90 -15.22
N ILE A 73 5.83 5.68 -15.63
CA ILE A 73 6.30 4.64 -14.70
C ILE A 73 7.52 5.12 -13.92
N LEU A 74 8.48 5.75 -14.60
CA LEU A 74 9.67 6.31 -13.95
C LEU A 74 9.31 7.42 -12.94
N ARG A 75 8.39 8.31 -13.30
CA ARG A 75 7.87 9.35 -12.39
C ARG A 75 7.18 8.75 -11.17
N CYS A 76 6.39 7.68 -11.35
CA CYS A 76 5.74 6.98 -10.25
C CYS A 76 6.79 6.40 -9.29
N TYR A 77 7.83 5.73 -9.80
CA TYR A 77 8.88 5.17 -8.93
C TYR A 77 9.66 6.23 -8.17
N GLU A 78 10.00 7.35 -8.81
CA GLU A 78 10.66 8.47 -8.14
C GLU A 78 9.80 9.03 -7.00
N THR A 79 8.50 9.27 -7.28
CA THR A 79 7.54 9.74 -6.28
C THR A 79 7.41 8.76 -5.10
N VAL A 80 7.34 7.46 -5.40
CA VAL A 80 7.27 6.40 -4.38
C VAL A 80 8.51 6.42 -3.49
N ALA A 81 9.71 6.50 -4.08
CA ALA A 81 10.96 6.53 -3.32
C ALA A 81 11.02 7.74 -2.37
N GLN A 82 10.73 8.94 -2.88
CA GLN A 82 10.69 10.17 -2.08
C GLN A 82 9.67 10.07 -0.93
N ASN A 83 8.46 9.58 -1.22
CA ASN A 83 7.41 9.43 -0.22
C ASN A 83 7.77 8.37 0.83
N ALA A 84 8.35 7.25 0.41
CA ALA A 84 8.79 6.20 1.31
C ALA A 84 9.85 6.72 2.29
N ASP A 85 10.86 7.44 1.81
CA ASP A 85 11.94 7.99 2.65
C ASP A 85 11.40 8.95 3.72
N VAL A 86 10.49 9.85 3.32
CA VAL A 86 9.83 10.78 4.24
C VAL A 86 9.00 10.03 5.27
N LYS A 87 8.24 9.00 4.86
CA LYS A 87 7.38 8.21 5.76
C LYS A 87 8.19 7.36 6.72
N VAL A 88 9.27 6.72 6.26
CA VAL A 88 10.21 5.97 7.09
C VAL A 88 10.85 6.88 8.13
N SER A 89 11.33 8.05 7.72
CA SER A 89 11.96 9.02 8.63
C SER A 89 10.98 9.52 9.70
N LYS A 90 9.74 9.84 9.31
CA LYS A 90 8.68 10.23 10.26
C LYS A 90 8.33 9.09 11.21
N PHE A 91 8.15 7.87 10.69
CA PHE A 91 7.82 6.71 11.52
C PHE A 91 8.90 6.45 12.55
N LYS A 92 10.17 6.48 12.14
CA LYS A 92 11.32 6.37 13.03
C LYS A 92 11.30 7.46 14.11
N PHE A 93 11.10 8.72 13.73
CA PHE A 93 11.00 9.82 14.69
C PHE A 93 9.92 9.59 15.75
N TYR A 94 8.71 9.17 15.35
CA TYR A 94 7.63 8.91 16.30
C TYR A 94 7.86 7.65 17.15
N ALA A 95 8.48 6.61 16.58
CA ALA A 95 8.86 5.41 17.31
C ALA A 95 9.90 5.74 18.39
N ASP A 96 10.94 6.50 18.02
CA ASP A 96 12.07 6.83 18.88
C ASP A 96 11.71 7.90 19.94
N ARG A 97 10.70 8.74 19.70
CA ARG A 97 10.34 9.87 20.58
C ARG A 97 10.11 9.49 22.04
N ASN A 98 9.53 8.31 22.30
CA ASN A 98 9.24 7.84 23.65
C ASN A 98 10.19 6.73 24.11
N VAL A 99 11.21 6.40 23.32
CA VAL A 99 12.23 5.42 23.70
C VAL A 99 13.16 6.08 24.70
N ARG A 100 13.34 5.45 25.87
CA ARG A 100 14.38 5.83 26.82
C ARG A 100 15.68 5.18 26.34
N PRO A 101 16.67 5.93 25.85
CA PRO A 101 17.93 5.33 25.43
C PRO A 101 18.62 4.75 26.67
N PHE A 102 18.69 3.42 26.74
CA PHE A 102 19.44 2.70 27.76
C PHE A 102 20.57 1.96 27.06
N GLY A 103 21.80 2.19 27.50
CA GLY A 103 22.98 1.49 26.98
C GLY A 103 23.07 0.12 27.65
N TYR A 104 22.90 -0.95 26.86
CA TYR A 104 23.13 -2.32 27.33
C TYR A 104 24.59 -2.70 27.06
N ALA A 105 25.24 -3.31 28.05
CA ALA A 105 26.55 -3.92 27.90
C ALA A 105 26.43 -5.43 27.62
N LEU A 106 27.48 -6.00 27.04
CA LEU A 106 27.57 -7.44 26.87
C LEU A 106 27.56 -8.12 28.25
N GLY A 107 26.57 -8.99 28.49
CA GLY A 107 26.35 -9.68 29.76
C GLY A 107 25.14 -9.19 30.57
N ASP A 108 24.52 -8.09 30.16
CA ASP A 108 23.31 -7.58 30.82
C ASP A 108 22.11 -8.51 30.61
N ARG A 109 21.32 -8.70 31.68
CA ARG A 109 20.07 -9.46 31.62
C ARG A 109 18.91 -8.52 31.31
N VAL A 110 18.18 -8.80 30.23
CA VAL A 110 16.99 -8.05 29.81
C VAL A 110 15.74 -8.91 29.87
N TYR A 111 14.61 -8.32 30.23
CA TYR A 111 13.33 -9.02 30.22
C TYR A 111 12.81 -9.14 28.79
N LEU A 112 12.49 -10.37 28.38
CA LEU A 112 11.80 -10.64 27.12
C LEU A 112 10.30 -10.53 27.35
N LEU A 113 9.64 -9.59 26.67
CA LEU A 113 8.19 -9.53 26.65
C LEU A 113 7.65 -10.68 25.78
N LYS A 114 7.15 -11.75 26.40
CA LYS A 114 6.37 -12.77 25.69
C LYS A 114 4.97 -12.24 25.42
N GLN A 115 4.55 -12.22 24.16
CA GLN A 115 3.15 -11.98 23.83
C GLN A 115 2.30 -13.13 24.37
N ALA A 116 1.15 -12.80 24.96
CA ALA A 116 0.22 -13.80 25.48
C ALA A 116 -0.32 -14.67 24.33
N GLU A 117 -0.14 -15.98 24.44
CA GLU A 117 -0.79 -16.92 23.54
C GLU A 117 -2.29 -16.91 23.85
N ARG A 118 -3.13 -16.63 22.83
CA ARG A 118 -4.58 -16.81 22.97
C ARG A 118 -4.83 -18.31 23.13
N VAL A 119 -5.08 -18.73 24.37
CA VAL A 119 -5.58 -20.06 24.69
C VAL A 119 -6.90 -20.22 23.93
N LYS A 120 -6.92 -21.12 22.95
CA LYS A 120 -8.17 -21.57 22.35
C LYS A 120 -8.81 -22.52 23.34
N GLU A 121 -9.82 -22.07 24.06
CA GLU A 121 -10.70 -22.96 24.82
C GLU A 121 -11.25 -24.01 23.85
N THR A 122 -10.86 -25.25 24.09
CA THR A 122 -11.38 -26.42 23.42
C THR A 122 -12.59 -26.84 24.26
N GLU A 123 -13.78 -26.47 23.79
CA GLU A 123 -15.03 -26.97 24.36
C GLU A 123 -15.10 -28.50 24.16
N SER A 124 -15.35 -29.19 25.27
CA SER A 124 -15.61 -30.64 25.36
C SER A 124 -17.05 -30.98 25.01
#